data_AF-A0A924G7H4-F1
#
_entry.id   AF-A0A924G7H4-F1
#
_cell.length_a   1.000
_cell.length_b   1.000
_cell.length_c   1.000
_cell.angle_alpha   90.00
_cell.angle_beta   90.00
_cell.angle_gamma   90.00
#
_symmetry.space_group_name_H-M   'P 1'
#
loop_
_entity.id
_entity.type
_entity.pdbx_description
1 polymer ?
#
loop_
_entity_poly.entity_id
_entity_poly.type
_entity_poly.pdbx_seq_one_letter_code
_entity_poly.pdbx_strand_id
1 'polypeptide(L)'
;TDIITITQYLRPTPRHLPVARWVKPQEFVEFSEAAEEIGFLGVLAGPLVRSSYRAGRLWARSMQGKGRHIPEALSHLADANLGFAQASSAKAVS
;
A
#
# COMPACT_ATOMS: atom_id res chain seq x y z
N THR A 1 -13.75 -7.47 -0.14
CA THR A 1 -12.74 -6.54 0.40
C THR A 1 -11.77 -6.25 -0.71
N ASP A 2 -11.46 -4.97 -0.96
CA ASP A 2 -10.81 -4.58 -2.22
C ASP A 2 -9.41 -3.98 -2.02
N ILE A 3 -9.09 -3.60 -0.78
CA ILE A 3 -7.88 -2.89 -0.42
C ILE A 3 -7.18 -3.65 0.70
N ILE A 4 -5.86 -3.76 0.59
CA ILE A 4 -4.98 -4.33 1.60
C ILE A 4 -3.75 -3.45 1.81
N THR A 5 -3.35 -3.30 3.07
CA THR A 5 -2.10 -2.66 3.46
C THR A 5 -1.23 -3.63 4.24
N ILE A 6 0.03 -3.78 3.85
CA ILE A 6 1.00 -4.69 4.46
C ILE A 6 2.13 -3.85 5.06
N THR A 7 2.41 -4.00 6.35
CA THR A 7 3.31 -3.11 7.08
C THR A 7 4.22 -3.83 8.08
N GLN A 8 5.31 -3.17 8.47
CA GLN A 8 6.17 -3.63 9.55
C GLN A 8 5.53 -3.33 10.90
N TYR A 9 5.47 -4.35 11.76
CA TYR A 9 5.19 -4.15 13.17
C TYR A 9 6.32 -3.36 13.83
N LEU A 10 5.99 -2.21 14.41
CA LEU A 10 6.88 -1.44 15.27
C LEU A 10 6.40 -1.59 16.70
N ARG A 11 7.26 -2.15 17.55
CA ARG A 11 7.00 -2.30 18.98
C ARG A 11 6.93 -0.91 19.63
N PRO A 12 5.78 -0.47 20.19
CA PRO A 12 5.67 0.87 20.75
C PRO A 12 6.47 1.05 22.04
N THR A 13 6.45 0.03 22.92
CA THR A 13 7.15 0.04 24.20
C THR A 13 7.63 -1.36 24.58
N PRO A 14 8.56 -1.52 25.55
CA PRO A 14 9.01 -2.82 26.03
C PRO A 14 7.93 -3.72 26.65
N ARG A 15 6.74 -3.19 26.95
CA ARG A 15 5.61 -4.01 27.44
C ARG A 15 4.86 -4.74 26.33
N HIS A 16 5.06 -4.33 25.07
CA HIS A 16 4.44 -4.98 23.91
C HIS A 16 5.31 -6.13 23.42
N LEU A 17 4.74 -6.99 22.57
CA LEU A 17 5.43 -8.11 21.95
C LEU A 17 6.75 -7.64 21.30
N PRO A 18 7.85 -8.38 21.47
CA PRO A 18 9.09 -8.08 20.78
C PRO A 18 8.90 -8.22 19.27
N VAL A 19 9.66 -7.45 18.49
CA VAL A 19 9.71 -7.62 17.04
C VAL A 19 10.39 -8.95 16.76
N ALA A 20 9.66 -9.90 16.17
CA ALA A 20 10.20 -11.22 15.84
C ALA A 20 11.14 -11.18 14.62
N ARG A 21 10.82 -10.34 13.62
CA ARG A 21 11.67 -10.13 12.44
C ARG A 21 11.47 -8.73 11.85
N TRP A 22 12.52 -8.23 11.19
CA TRP A 22 12.49 -7.04 10.35
C TRP A 22 12.41 -7.50 8.89
N VAL A 23 11.29 -7.21 8.24
CA VAL A 23 11.02 -7.62 6.86
C VAL A 23 11.86 -6.77 5.90
N LYS A 24 12.52 -7.40 4.93
CA LYS A 24 13.34 -6.68 3.94
C LYS A 24 12.45 -5.88 2.98
N PRO A 25 12.92 -4.74 2.44
CA PRO A 25 12.18 -3.97 1.46
C PRO A 25 11.70 -4.79 0.25
N GLN A 26 12.52 -5.75 -0.21
CA GLN A 26 12.20 -6.62 -1.35
C GLN A 26 11.03 -7.57 -1.04
N GLU A 27 10.95 -8.11 0.18
CA GLU A 27 9.81 -8.97 0.58
C GLU A 27 8.48 -8.19 0.51
N PHE A 28 8.48 -6.88 0.78
CA PHE A 28 7.27 -6.07 0.60
C PHE A 28 6.87 -5.89 -0.88
N VAL A 29 7.82 -5.93 -1.81
CA VAL A 29 7.53 -5.96 -3.26
C VAL A 29 6.81 -7.27 -3.58
N GLU A 30 7.39 -8.40 -3.18
CA GLU A 30 6.84 -9.74 -3.40
C GLU A 30 5.44 -9.88 -2.80
N PHE A 31 5.21 -9.35 -1.59
CA PHE A 31 3.88 -9.33 -0.98
C PHE A 31 2.88 -8.46 -1.75
N SER A 32 3.34 -7.37 -2.35
CA SER A 32 2.49 -6.51 -3.18
C SER A 32 2.05 -7.25 -4.43
N GLU A 33 3.00 -7.87 -5.13
CA GLU A 33 2.76 -8.66 -6.35
C GLU A 33 1.80 -9.81 -6.06
N ALA A 34 2.05 -10.59 -5.00
CA ALA A 34 1.17 -11.68 -4.60
C ALA A 34 -0.25 -11.20 -4.24
N ALA A 35 -0.40 -10.05 -3.58
CA ALA A 35 -1.71 -9.50 -3.27
C ALA A 35 -2.46 -9.01 -4.52
N GLU A 36 -1.73 -8.45 -5.49
CA GLU A 36 -2.28 -8.07 -6.80
C GLU A 36 -2.74 -9.32 -7.58
N GLU A 37 -1.94 -10.40 -7.58
CA GLU A 37 -2.30 -11.68 -8.19
C GLU A 37 -3.54 -12.34 -7.55
N ILE A 38 -3.71 -12.20 -6.23
CA ILE A 38 -4.92 -12.64 -5.51
C ILE A 38 -6.16 -11.83 -5.93
N GLY A 39 -5.98 -10.64 -6.49
CA GLY A 39 -7.06 -9.79 -7.01
C GLY A 39 -7.44 -8.61 -6.13
N PHE A 40 -6.58 -8.17 -5.20
CA PHE A 40 -6.79 -6.91 -4.50
C PHE A 40 -6.61 -5.73 -5.47
N LEU A 41 -7.58 -4.81 -5.48
CA LEU A 41 -7.60 -3.65 -6.39
C LEU A 41 -6.80 -2.46 -5.86
N GLY A 42 -6.54 -2.42 -4.55
CA GLY A 42 -5.68 -1.44 -3.92
C GLY A 42 -4.69 -2.11 -2.98
N VAL A 43 -3.43 -2.19 -3.38
CA VAL A 43 -2.36 -2.76 -2.56
C VAL A 43 -1.38 -1.67 -2.16
N LEU A 44 -0.98 -1.68 -0.89
CA LEU A 44 0.12 -0.86 -0.41
C LEU A 44 0.96 -1.64 0.61
N ALA A 45 2.20 -1.96 0.22
CA ALA A 45 3.12 -2.72 1.05
C ALA A 45 4.39 -1.90 1.31
N GLY A 46 4.87 -1.93 2.56
CA GLY A 46 6.13 -1.29 2.93
C GLY A 46 6.30 -1.09 4.43
N PRO A 47 7.55 -0.89 4.91
CA PRO A 47 7.85 -0.87 6.34
C PRO A 47 7.16 0.28 7.10
N LEU A 48 6.95 1.43 6.44
CA LEU A 48 6.33 2.61 7.04
C LEU A 48 4.86 2.80 6.65
N VAL A 49 4.28 1.87 5.90
CA VAL A 49 2.86 1.94 5.53
C VAL A 49 1.98 1.90 6.77
N ARG A 50 0.88 2.64 6.76
CA ARG A 50 -0.16 2.59 7.79
C ARG A 50 -1.52 2.47 7.10
N SER A 51 -2.51 1.97 7.82
CA SER A 51 -3.85 1.72 7.28
C SER A 51 -4.49 2.96 6.64
N SER A 52 -4.30 4.14 7.23
CA SER A 52 -4.82 5.40 6.70
C SER A 52 -3.92 6.06 5.66
N TYR A 53 -2.66 5.62 5.54
CA TYR A 53 -1.71 6.24 4.65
C TYR A 53 -2.16 6.05 3.20
N ARG A 54 -2.49 7.16 2.53
CA ARG A 54 -2.99 7.20 1.15
C ARG A 54 -4.31 6.44 0.91
N ALA A 55 -5.14 6.29 1.95
CA ALA A 55 -6.42 5.59 1.87
C ALA A 55 -7.34 6.13 0.77
N GLY A 56 -7.41 7.46 0.58
CA GLY A 56 -8.25 8.09 -0.45
C GLY A 56 -7.90 7.64 -1.87
N ARG A 57 -6.60 7.46 -2.17
CA ARG A 57 -6.19 6.97 -3.49
C ARG A 57 -6.39 5.47 -3.65
N LEU A 58 -6.13 4.67 -2.61
CA LEU A 58 -6.44 3.24 -2.65
C LEU A 58 -7.93 3.00 -2.91
N TRP A 59 -8.79 3.83 -2.29
CA TRP A 59 -10.22 3.87 -2.58
C TRP A 59 -10.49 4.24 -4.04
N ALA A 60 -9.91 5.33 -4.55
CA ALA A 60 -10.11 5.73 -5.95
C ALA A 60 -9.69 4.64 -6.95
N ARG A 61 -8.55 3.98 -6.73
CA ARG A 61 -8.10 2.82 -7.52
C ARG A 61 -9.10 1.67 -7.48
N SER A 62 -9.59 1.32 -6.28
CA SER A 62 -10.62 0.29 -6.12
C SER A 62 -11.92 0.65 -6.83
N MET A 63 -12.32 1.92 -6.82
CA MET A 63 -13.50 2.39 -7.55
C MET A 63 -13.31 2.23 -9.06
N GLN A 64 -12.16 2.65 -9.60
CA GLN A 64 -11.80 2.48 -11.01
C GLN A 64 -11.74 1.01 -11.42
N GLY A 65 -11.07 0.16 -10.64
CA GLY A 65 -10.96 -1.28 -10.90
C GLY A 65 -12.32 -2.01 -10.90
N LYS A 66 -13.33 -1.44 -10.22
CA LYS A 66 -14.71 -1.92 -10.24
C LYS A 66 -15.61 -1.27 -11.30
N GLY A 67 -15.07 -0.35 -12.10
CA GLY A 67 -15.86 0.46 -13.04
C GLY A 67 -16.90 1.36 -12.37
N ARG A 68 -16.69 1.75 -11.11
CA ARG A 68 -17.62 2.60 -10.35
C ARG A 68 -17.29 4.08 -10.55
N HIS A 69 -18.34 4.90 -10.56
CA HIS A 69 -18.21 6.35 -10.66
C HIS A 69 -17.53 6.94 -9.42
N ILE A 70 -16.52 7.78 -9.65
CA ILE A 70 -15.91 8.63 -8.62
C ILE A 70 -16.59 9.99 -8.70
N PRO A 71 -17.22 10.48 -7.61
CA PRO A 71 -17.83 11.81 -7.59
C PRO A 71 -16.83 12.89 -7.97
N GLU A 72 -17.28 13.91 -8.70
CA GLU A 72 -16.45 15.01 -9.19
C GLU A 72 -15.63 15.67 -8.07
N ALA A 73 -16.23 15.90 -6.90
CA ALA A 73 -15.55 16.46 -5.72
C ALA A 73 -14.35 15.62 -5.22
N LEU A 74 -14.32 14.32 -5.54
CA LEU A 74 -13.27 13.39 -5.14
C LEU A 74 -12.38 12.94 -6.30
N SER A 75 -12.58 13.49 -7.50
CA SER A 75 -11.80 13.14 -8.71
C SER A 75 -10.29 13.28 -8.52
N HIS A 76 -9.86 14.29 -7.76
CA HIS A 76 -8.45 14.55 -7.41
C HIS A 76 -7.76 13.37 -6.71
N LEU A 77 -8.51 12.47 -6.07
CA LEU A 77 -7.93 11.26 -5.44
C LEU A 77 -7.46 10.23 -6.48
N ALA A 78 -7.96 10.30 -7.71
CA ALA A 78 -7.61 9.40 -8.81
C ALA A 78 -6.39 9.87 -9.63
N ASP A 79 -5.92 11.11 -9.43
CA ASP A 79 -4.85 11.70 -10.24
C ASP A 79 -3.52 10.98 -10.04
N ALA A 80 -3.06 10.25 -11.06
CA ALA A 80 -1.83 9.46 -11.03
C ALA A 80 -0.55 10.30 -10.93
N ASN A 81 -0.59 11.57 -11.38
CA ASN A 81 0.55 12.49 -11.46
C ASN A 81 1.03 13.05 -10.12
N LEU A 82 0.31 12.82 -9.02
CA LEU A 82 0.87 12.96 -7.68
C LEU A 82 1.83 11.77 -7.47
N GLY A 83 3.03 11.89 -8.04
CA GLY A 83 4.01 10.82 -8.23
C GLY A 83 4.43 10.11 -6.96
N PHE A 84 4.91 8.88 -7.12
CA PHE A 84 5.38 8.05 -6.02
C PHE A 84 6.84 7.66 -6.20
N ALA A 85 7.67 8.04 -5.22
CA ALA A 85 8.72 7.14 -4.78
C ALA A 85 8.02 5.93 -4.15
N GLN A 86 8.21 4.76 -4.76
CA GLN A 86 7.72 3.49 -4.24
C GLN A 86 8.17 3.33 -2.78
N ALA A 87 7.23 3.04 -1.87
CA ALA A 87 7.54 2.55 -0.51
C ALA A 87 8.13 1.12 -0.52
N SER A 88 8.45 0.63 -1.72
CA SER A 88 9.12 -0.60 -2.08
C SER A 88 10.33 -0.23 -2.98
N SER A 89 11.33 0.45 -2.44
CA SER A 89 12.45 1.00 -3.21
C SER A 89 13.45 -0.10 -3.67
N ALA A 90 13.49 -0.48 -4.96
CA ALA A 90 14.56 -1.31 -5.54
C ALA A 90 14.66 -1.37 -7.09
N LYS A 91 14.41 -0.29 -7.85
CA LYS A 91 14.81 -0.23 -9.28
C LYS A 91 15.70 0.98 -9.53
N ALA A 92 16.87 0.98 -8.90
CA ALA A 92 17.93 1.96 -9.12
C ALA A 92 19.31 1.35 -8.81
N VAL A 93 19.68 0.29 -9.53
CA VAL A 93 21.06 0.01 -9.98
C VAL A 93 20.93 -0.93 -11.18
N SER A 94 21.14 -0.40 -12.38
CA SER A 94 21.58 -1.11 -13.58
C SER A 94 22.45 -0.14 -14.36
#